data_AF-A0A9P9QZM8-F1
#
_entry.id   AF-A0A9P9QZM8-F1
#
_cell.length_a   1.000
_cell.length_b   1.000
_cell.length_c   1.000
_cell.angle_alpha   90.00
_cell.angle_beta   90.00
_cell.angle_gamma   90.00
#
_symmetry.space_group_name_H-M   'P 1'
#
loop_
_entity.id
_entity.type
_entity.pdbx_description
1 polymer ?
#
loop_
_entity_poly.entity_id
_entity_poly.type
_entity_poly.pdbx_seq_one_letter_code
_entity_poly.pdbx_strand_id
1 'polypeptide(L)'
;MDAVLTSEPVAPEADAGQSPLPPFLRLSREIRDLIYLAVLEAADEAPPSPSACGPRLDLGYYEAGRIGRDWPPDPCQYRKPPLDYGTWSEWNRYSESPVRINSRSLLYLNHQVHAEMTEAISRLRASDGLYYLLDCIIENEYVLWPTWLHVPAVSSKVDIVETQIRACGDWSERWRSGWRAGCGGYAHVIWSLLELLQRFLVRGPDFLSQPKESGPKIGVLVLNIITPEEPENGFLPVESHIGSGDGRKHGLIHPESMALMLTDHTDTLLQYACGGVSELKRKKYSVMKLVDYIDRIEIRVDGNERKSWELKEVLAFYTELEERARQRSLANQ
;
A
#
# COMPACT_ATOMS: atom_id res chain seq x y z
N MET A 1 -53.48 -56.82 -14.34
CA MET A 1 -52.88 -57.06 -13.02
C MET A 1 -51.40 -56.83 -13.21
N ASP A 2 -50.99 -55.57 -13.12
CA ASP A 2 -49.63 -55.14 -13.47
C ASP A 2 -48.83 -54.97 -12.19
N ALA A 3 -47.77 -55.77 -12.06
CA ALA A 3 -46.86 -55.76 -10.93
C ALA A 3 -45.86 -54.60 -11.09
N VAL A 4 -45.95 -53.61 -10.21
CA VAL A 4 -45.00 -52.51 -10.11
C VAL A 4 -43.79 -52.99 -9.32
N LEU A 5 -42.67 -53.18 -10.03
CA LEU A 5 -41.35 -53.46 -9.46
C LEU A 5 -40.74 -52.16 -8.93
N THR A 6 -40.74 -51.99 -7.62
CA THR A 6 -39.98 -50.94 -6.91
C THR A 6 -38.53 -51.38 -6.78
N SER A 7 -37.63 -50.82 -7.60
CA SER A 7 -36.18 -50.96 -7.42
C SER A 7 -35.70 -50.06 -6.28
N GLU A 8 -35.21 -50.64 -5.20
CA GLU A 8 -34.55 -49.89 -4.13
C GLU A 8 -33.22 -49.31 -4.63
N PRO A 9 -32.89 -48.06 -4.29
CA PRO A 9 -31.62 -47.44 -4.64
C PRO A 9 -30.48 -48.12 -3.88
N VAL A 10 -29.56 -48.75 -4.62
CA VAL A 10 -28.31 -49.31 -4.09
C VAL A 10 -27.48 -48.15 -3.54
N ALA A 11 -27.29 -48.14 -2.21
CA ALA A 11 -26.40 -47.20 -1.55
C ALA A 11 -24.97 -47.39 -2.07
N PRO A 12 -24.26 -46.32 -2.46
CA PRO A 12 -22.89 -46.44 -2.93
C PRO A 12 -22.03 -47.06 -1.82
N GLU A 13 -21.37 -48.19 -2.14
CA GLU A 13 -20.41 -48.83 -1.24
C GLU A 13 -19.36 -47.81 -0.84
N ALA A 14 -19.31 -47.51 0.46
CA ALA A 14 -18.33 -46.61 1.04
C ALA A 14 -16.94 -47.19 0.79
N ASP A 15 -16.17 -46.48 -0.02
CA ASP A 15 -14.79 -46.79 -0.38
C ASP A 15 -13.92 -46.90 0.90
N ALA A 16 -13.73 -48.13 1.38
CA ALA A 16 -13.13 -48.46 2.67
C ALA A 16 -11.60 -48.28 2.72
N GLY A 17 -11.01 -47.58 1.73
CA GLY A 17 -9.56 -47.46 1.55
C GLY A 17 -8.92 -46.16 2.07
N GLN A 18 -9.68 -45.11 2.36
CA GLN A 18 -9.10 -43.85 2.84
C GLN A 18 -9.06 -43.83 4.36
N SER A 19 -7.89 -44.14 4.92
CA SER A 19 -7.59 -43.90 6.34
C SER A 19 -7.97 -42.45 6.68
N PRO A 20 -8.88 -42.22 7.65
CA PRO A 20 -9.30 -40.87 7.98
C PRO A 20 -8.08 -40.09 8.45
N LEU A 21 -7.76 -39.01 7.73
CA LEU A 21 -6.68 -38.10 8.11
C LEU A 21 -6.83 -37.75 9.60
N PRO A 22 -5.73 -37.79 10.38
CA PRO A 22 -5.83 -37.50 11.80
C PRO A 22 -6.39 -36.08 11.97
N PRO A 23 -7.39 -35.87 12.86
CA PRO A 23 -7.90 -34.54 13.13
C PRO A 23 -6.76 -33.59 13.52
N PHE A 24 -6.85 -32.31 13.14
CA PHE A 24 -5.79 -31.32 13.27
C PHE A 24 -5.11 -31.31 14.66
N LEU A 25 -5.88 -31.45 15.74
CA LEU A 25 -5.37 -31.46 17.12
C LEU A 25 -4.59 -32.75 17.50
N ARG A 26 -4.69 -33.81 16.70
CA ARG A 26 -3.88 -35.03 16.85
C ARG A 26 -2.54 -34.96 16.13
N LEU A 27 -2.31 -33.95 15.29
CA LEU A 27 -0.99 -33.69 14.74
C LEU A 27 -0.01 -33.39 15.88
N SER A 28 1.29 -33.59 15.67
CA SER A 28 2.28 -33.13 16.64
C SER A 28 2.31 -31.60 16.68
N ARG A 29 2.87 -31.02 17.75
CA ARG A 29 2.95 -29.57 17.87
C ARG A 29 3.80 -28.96 16.76
N GLU A 30 4.89 -29.63 16.39
CA GLU A 30 5.82 -29.21 15.34
C GLU A 30 5.10 -29.09 14.00
N ILE A 31 4.27 -30.07 13.63
CA ILE A 31 3.49 -30.02 12.39
C ILE A 31 2.46 -28.88 12.43
N ARG A 32 1.81 -28.64 13.57
CA ARG A 32 0.87 -27.52 13.70
C ARG A 32 1.59 -26.17 13.60
N ASP A 33 2.77 -26.02 14.20
CA ASP A 33 3.56 -24.80 14.08
C ASP A 33 3.98 -24.54 12.62
N LEU A 34 4.33 -25.57 11.85
CA LEU A 34 4.58 -25.42 10.41
C LEU A 34 3.34 -24.94 9.65
N ILE A 35 2.15 -25.43 10.02
CA ILE A 35 0.88 -24.97 9.43
C ILE A 35 0.60 -23.52 9.82
N TYR A 36 0.85 -23.12 11.06
CA TYR A 36 0.68 -21.73 11.50
C TYR A 36 1.61 -20.79 10.75
N LEU A 37 2.87 -21.17 10.57
CA LEU A 37 3.84 -20.41 9.77
C LEU A 37 3.37 -20.28 8.33
N ALA A 38 2.96 -21.38 7.69
CA ALA A 38 2.43 -21.35 6.33
C ALA A 38 1.21 -20.41 6.19
N VAL A 39 0.31 -20.39 7.19
CA VAL A 39 -0.82 -19.44 7.19
C VAL A 39 -0.37 -18.00 7.40
N LEU A 40 0.60 -17.78 8.29
CA LEU A 40 1.19 -16.46 8.53
C LEU A 40 2.03 -15.96 7.37
N GLU A 41 2.48 -16.81 6.45
CA GLU A 41 3.28 -16.47 5.26
C GLU A 41 2.47 -16.45 3.95
N ALA A 42 1.26 -17.01 3.95
CA ALA A 42 0.42 -17.07 2.76
C ALA A 42 0.03 -15.65 2.29
N ALA A 43 0.34 -15.29 1.04
CA ALA A 43 -0.19 -14.07 0.43
C ALA A 43 -1.40 -14.39 -0.43
N ASP A 44 -2.40 -13.50 -0.44
CA ASP A 44 -3.47 -13.53 -1.44
C ASP A 44 -2.90 -13.20 -2.82
N GLU A 45 -3.54 -13.71 -3.87
CA GLU A 45 -3.16 -13.40 -5.25
C GLU A 45 -3.45 -11.93 -5.56
N ALA A 46 -2.52 -11.27 -6.26
CA ALA A 46 -2.71 -9.91 -6.72
C ALA A 46 -3.91 -9.84 -7.70
N PRO A 47 -4.80 -8.84 -7.57
CA PRO A 47 -5.89 -8.69 -8.52
C PRO A 47 -5.32 -8.47 -9.94
N PRO A 48 -5.83 -9.18 -10.96
CA PRO A 48 -5.27 -9.10 -12.31
C PRO A 48 -5.48 -7.74 -12.98
N SER A 49 -6.47 -6.96 -12.54
CA SER A 49 -6.78 -5.63 -13.06
C SER A 49 -7.51 -4.77 -12.04
N PRO A 50 -7.61 -3.44 -12.25
CA PRO A 50 -8.45 -2.56 -11.44
C PRO A 50 -9.90 -3.03 -11.31
N SER A 51 -10.49 -3.57 -12.38
CA SER A 51 -11.88 -4.06 -12.35
C SER A 51 -12.09 -5.26 -11.42
N ALA A 52 -11.04 -6.02 -11.13
CA ALA A 52 -11.08 -7.16 -10.22
C ALA A 52 -10.97 -6.76 -8.74
N CYS A 53 -10.69 -5.47 -8.45
CA CYS A 53 -10.50 -4.96 -7.10
C CYS A 53 -11.79 -4.85 -6.26
N GLY A 54 -12.95 -5.20 -6.81
CA GLY A 54 -14.26 -5.15 -6.14
C GLY A 54 -14.87 -3.75 -6.07
N PRO A 55 -16.02 -3.57 -5.37
CA PRO A 55 -16.60 -2.27 -5.13
C PRO A 55 -15.63 -1.39 -4.33
N ARG A 56 -15.47 -0.14 -4.77
CA ARG A 56 -14.57 0.83 -4.15
C ARG A 56 -15.30 2.12 -3.86
N LEU A 57 -14.94 2.74 -2.73
CA LEU A 57 -15.39 4.08 -2.39
C LEU A 57 -14.75 5.08 -3.35
N ASP A 58 -15.58 5.67 -4.21
CA ASP A 58 -15.23 6.89 -4.93
C ASP A 58 -15.54 8.08 -4.01
N LEU A 59 -14.48 8.74 -3.54
CA LEU A 59 -14.61 9.90 -2.66
C LEU A 59 -14.97 11.19 -3.43
N GLY A 60 -15.17 11.09 -4.75
CA GLY A 60 -16.06 11.94 -5.55
C GLY A 60 -15.77 13.45 -5.57
N TYR A 61 -15.19 13.96 -6.67
CA TYR A 61 -15.20 15.39 -6.98
C TYR A 61 -15.90 15.74 -8.31
N TYR A 62 -16.10 14.77 -9.22
CA TYR A 62 -16.40 15.10 -10.63
C TYR A 62 -17.86 15.00 -11.09
N GLU A 63 -18.78 14.35 -10.35
CA GLU A 63 -20.13 14.10 -10.91
C GLU A 63 -21.12 15.26 -10.80
N ALA A 64 -20.78 16.37 -10.19
CA ALA A 64 -21.59 17.58 -10.28
C ALA A 64 -20.70 18.74 -10.70
N GLY A 65 -20.89 19.27 -11.92
CA GLY A 65 -20.30 20.53 -12.41
C GLY A 65 -20.69 21.78 -11.59
N ARG A 66 -20.98 21.62 -10.29
CA ARG A 66 -21.06 22.66 -9.29
C ARG A 66 -19.90 22.40 -8.34
N ILE A 67 -19.06 23.42 -8.16
CA ILE A 67 -18.23 23.59 -6.97
C ILE A 67 -19.21 23.76 -5.80
N GLY A 68 -19.84 22.66 -5.38
CA GLY A 68 -20.78 22.63 -4.29
C GLY A 68 -19.96 22.72 -3.02
N ARG A 69 -20.07 23.85 -2.31
CA ARG A 69 -19.64 23.95 -0.91
C ARG A 69 -20.41 23.02 0.03
N ASP A 70 -21.38 22.27 -0.52
CA ASP A 70 -22.38 21.49 0.19
C ASP A 70 -22.29 19.99 -0.19
N TRP A 71 -21.08 19.44 -0.27
CA TRP A 71 -20.93 17.98 -0.31
C TRP A 71 -21.46 17.39 1.00
N PRO A 72 -22.40 16.43 0.97
CA PRO A 72 -22.79 15.71 2.19
C PRO A 72 -21.52 15.02 2.71
N PRO A 73 -21.09 15.23 3.96
CA PRO A 73 -19.76 14.82 4.39
C PRO A 73 -19.58 13.31 4.14
N ASP A 74 -18.38 12.94 3.67
CA ASP A 74 -17.88 11.57 3.48
C ASP A 74 -18.60 10.60 4.42
N PRO A 75 -19.21 9.48 3.98
CA PRO A 75 -19.88 8.52 4.89
C PRO A 75 -18.99 8.04 6.05
N CYS A 76 -17.68 8.29 6.01
CA CYS A 76 -16.77 8.27 7.16
C CYS A 76 -16.88 9.51 8.10
N GLN A 77 -18.06 10.15 8.21
CA GLN A 77 -18.28 11.52 8.74
C GLN A 77 -17.66 11.78 10.13
N TYR A 78 -16.39 12.16 10.15
CA TYR A 78 -15.94 13.15 11.10
C TYR A 78 -16.54 14.50 10.70
N ARG A 79 -17.14 15.19 11.67
CA ARG A 79 -17.79 16.51 11.53
C ARG A 79 -16.84 17.65 11.11
N LYS A 80 -15.55 17.34 10.92
CA LYS A 80 -14.48 18.05 10.23
C LYS A 80 -13.35 17.01 10.15
N PRO A 81 -12.85 16.57 8.99
CA PRO A 81 -11.50 16.01 8.96
C PRO A 81 -10.60 17.03 9.66
N PRO A 82 -9.67 16.62 10.53
CA PRO A 82 -8.83 17.61 11.20
C PRO A 82 -8.16 18.47 10.12
N LEU A 83 -8.08 19.78 10.37
CA LEU A 83 -7.77 20.84 9.37
C LEU A 83 -6.44 20.64 8.64
N ASP A 84 -5.64 19.67 9.08
CA ASP A 84 -4.37 19.21 8.55
C ASP A 84 -4.48 18.08 7.51
N TYR A 85 -5.67 17.52 7.26
CA TYR A 85 -5.91 16.54 6.20
C TYR A 85 -6.44 17.22 4.93
N GLY A 86 -5.55 17.48 3.97
CA GLY A 86 -5.97 17.68 2.59
C GLY A 86 -6.38 16.34 2.00
N THR A 87 -7.66 15.98 2.08
CA THR A 87 -8.21 14.80 1.40
C THR A 87 -8.29 15.08 -0.10
N TRP A 88 -7.16 15.01 -0.80
CA TRP A 88 -7.12 14.90 -2.27
C TRP A 88 -7.35 13.44 -2.70
N SER A 89 -8.14 12.72 -1.90
CA SER A 89 -8.33 11.28 -1.91
C SER A 89 -9.16 10.77 -3.06
N GLU A 90 -9.56 11.67 -3.96
CA GLU A 90 -10.36 11.39 -5.15
C GLU A 90 -9.63 10.44 -6.12
N TRP A 91 -8.33 10.20 -5.91
CA TRP A 91 -7.49 9.37 -6.75
C TRP A 91 -7.15 8.01 -6.13
N ASN A 92 -7.48 7.78 -4.86
CA ASN A 92 -7.29 6.48 -4.22
C ASN A 92 -8.63 5.76 -4.10
N ARG A 93 -8.73 4.55 -4.67
CA ARG A 93 -9.91 3.70 -4.64
C ARG A 93 -9.74 2.63 -3.57
N TYR A 94 -10.30 2.83 -2.39
CA TYR A 94 -10.17 1.90 -1.26
C TYR A 94 -11.24 0.80 -1.28
N SER A 95 -10.84 -0.42 -0.94
CA SER A 95 -11.77 -1.53 -0.75
C SER A 95 -12.74 -1.21 0.39
N GLU A 96 -14.04 -1.38 0.14
CA GLU A 96 -15.06 -1.35 1.19
C GLU A 96 -14.99 -2.61 2.08
N SER A 97 -14.37 -3.68 1.57
CA SER A 97 -14.22 -4.91 2.33
C SER A 97 -13.15 -4.73 3.41
N PRO A 98 -13.42 -5.17 4.65
CA PRO A 98 -12.41 -5.17 5.70
C PRO A 98 -11.17 -5.94 5.27
N VAL A 99 -10.00 -5.48 5.71
CA VAL A 99 -8.74 -6.18 5.43
C VAL A 99 -8.79 -7.60 6.00
N ARG A 100 -8.40 -8.56 5.17
CA ARG A 100 -8.22 -9.95 5.56
C ARG A 100 -6.91 -10.07 6.33
N ILE A 101 -7.01 -10.41 7.60
CA ILE A 101 -5.85 -10.75 8.43
C ILE A 101 -5.71 -12.26 8.36
N ASN A 102 -4.57 -12.75 7.89
CA ASN A 102 -4.31 -14.16 7.61
C ASN A 102 -4.62 -15.08 8.79
N SER A 103 -4.20 -14.67 9.98
CA SER A 103 -4.37 -15.45 11.21
C SER A 103 -5.80 -15.41 11.79
N ARG A 104 -6.68 -14.56 11.27
CA ARG A 104 -7.98 -14.25 11.92
C ARG A 104 -8.87 -15.46 12.06
N SER A 105 -8.98 -16.30 11.03
CA SER A 105 -9.83 -17.51 11.07
C SER A 105 -9.35 -18.49 12.15
N LEU A 106 -8.05 -18.74 12.23
CA LEU A 106 -7.45 -19.66 13.21
C LEU A 106 -7.56 -19.16 14.64
N LEU A 107 -7.48 -17.85 14.87
CA LEU A 107 -7.71 -17.25 16.18
C LEU A 107 -9.13 -17.51 16.71
N TYR A 108 -10.13 -17.72 15.84
CA TYR A 108 -11.51 -17.96 16.27
C TYR A 108 -11.93 -19.44 16.34
N LEU A 109 -11.05 -20.40 16.02
CA LEU A 109 -11.44 -21.82 15.97
C LEU A 109 -11.62 -22.47 17.35
N ASN A 110 -10.60 -22.46 18.20
CA ASN A 110 -10.67 -22.99 19.56
C ASN A 110 -9.55 -22.42 20.45
N HIS A 111 -9.67 -22.59 21.78
CA HIS A 111 -8.72 -22.02 22.75
C HIS A 111 -7.28 -22.52 22.60
N GLN A 112 -7.08 -23.80 22.24
CA GLN A 112 -5.74 -24.32 22.02
C GLN A 112 -5.11 -23.62 20.81
N VAL A 113 -5.74 -23.72 19.64
CA VAL A 113 -5.27 -23.10 18.38
C VAL A 113 -5.06 -21.59 18.53
N HIS A 114 -5.97 -20.91 19.23
CA HIS A 114 -5.81 -19.51 19.56
C HIS A 114 -4.50 -19.25 20.33
N ALA A 115 -4.22 -20.02 21.39
CA ALA A 115 -3.00 -19.87 22.17
C ALA A 115 -1.74 -20.17 21.34
N GLU A 116 -1.76 -21.25 20.56
CA GLU A 116 -0.62 -21.64 19.71
C GLU A 116 -0.36 -20.59 18.61
N MET A 117 -1.40 -20.08 17.95
CA MET A 117 -1.30 -19.04 16.92
C MET A 117 -0.83 -17.70 17.50
N THR A 118 -1.34 -17.31 18.67
CA THR A 118 -0.89 -16.10 19.37
C THR A 118 0.60 -16.20 19.73
N GLU A 119 1.06 -17.38 20.14
CA GLU A 119 2.47 -17.66 20.39
C GLU A 119 3.29 -17.55 19.09
N ALA A 120 2.81 -18.12 17.98
CA ALA A 120 3.47 -18.02 16.68
C ALA A 120 3.60 -16.56 16.20
N ILE A 121 2.54 -15.75 16.31
CA ILE A 121 2.58 -14.31 16.02
C ILE A 121 3.58 -13.59 16.93
N SER A 122 3.65 -13.97 18.21
CA SER A 122 4.59 -13.37 19.15
C SER A 122 6.03 -13.68 18.78
N ARG A 123 6.32 -14.92 18.36
CA ARG A 123 7.65 -15.31 17.85
C ARG A 123 8.00 -14.53 16.59
N LEU A 124 7.07 -14.39 15.64
CA LEU A 124 7.26 -13.62 14.41
C LEU A 124 7.61 -12.15 14.69
N ARG A 125 6.93 -11.53 15.66
CA ARG A 125 7.22 -10.16 16.11
C ARG A 125 8.57 -10.05 16.82
N ALA A 126 8.93 -11.05 17.62
CA ALA A 126 10.20 -11.06 18.35
C ALA A 126 11.41 -11.25 17.43
N SER A 127 11.21 -11.85 16.25
CA SER A 127 12.25 -12.05 15.23
C SER A 127 12.32 -10.92 14.20
N ASP A 128 11.61 -9.81 14.41
CA ASP A 128 11.47 -8.72 13.43
C ASP A 128 11.07 -9.24 12.03
N GLY A 129 10.19 -10.26 12.00
CA GLY A 129 9.76 -10.93 10.78
C GLY A 129 8.38 -10.48 10.28
N LEU A 130 7.82 -9.39 10.80
CA LEU A 130 6.49 -8.95 10.41
C LEU A 130 6.54 -8.23 9.05
N TYR A 131 6.22 -8.99 8.01
CA TYR A 131 6.18 -8.54 6.63
C TYR A 131 4.74 -8.26 6.19
N TYR A 132 4.47 -7.07 5.65
CA TYR A 132 3.20 -6.71 5.03
C TYR A 132 3.39 -6.52 3.52
N LEU A 133 2.44 -7.02 2.73
CA LEU A 133 2.44 -6.87 1.27
C LEU A 133 1.19 -6.13 0.81
N LEU A 134 1.42 -5.02 0.11
CA LEU A 134 0.41 -4.19 -0.51
C LEU A 134 0.60 -4.22 -2.03
N ASP A 135 -0.41 -4.60 -2.78
CA ASP A 135 -0.46 -4.33 -4.22
C ASP A 135 -1.07 -2.95 -4.47
N CYS A 136 -0.51 -2.18 -5.38
CA CYS A 136 -0.97 -0.86 -5.74
C CYS A 136 -0.96 -0.71 -7.26
N ILE A 137 -2.13 -0.86 -7.88
CA ILE A 137 -2.28 -0.63 -9.31
C ILE A 137 -2.49 0.87 -9.54
N ILE A 138 -1.68 1.46 -10.41
CA ILE A 138 -1.82 2.83 -10.92
C ILE A 138 -2.48 2.73 -12.29
N GLU A 139 -3.78 3.00 -12.33
CA GLU A 139 -4.57 3.03 -13.55
C GLU A 139 -4.48 4.40 -14.22
N ASN A 140 -4.11 4.38 -15.51
CA ASN A 140 -4.02 5.55 -16.37
C ASN A 140 -3.18 6.69 -15.78
N GLU A 141 -2.17 6.38 -14.95
CA GLU A 141 -1.35 7.35 -14.19
C GLU A 141 -2.09 8.22 -13.17
N TYR A 142 -3.35 7.95 -12.83
CA TYR A 142 -4.12 8.83 -11.96
C TYR A 142 -4.80 8.13 -10.81
N VAL A 143 -5.29 6.92 -11.00
CA VAL A 143 -6.11 6.26 -9.99
C VAL A 143 -5.31 5.13 -9.37
N LEU A 144 -5.14 5.17 -8.05
CA LEU A 144 -4.48 4.12 -7.28
C LEU A 144 -5.51 3.17 -6.73
N TRP A 145 -5.25 1.87 -6.91
CA TRP A 145 -6.05 0.77 -6.40
C TRP A 145 -5.25 -0.04 -5.39
N PRO A 146 -5.12 0.44 -4.14
CA PRO A 146 -4.40 -0.28 -3.09
C PRO A 146 -5.18 -1.52 -2.64
N THR A 147 -4.52 -2.66 -2.57
CA THR A 147 -5.08 -3.95 -2.15
C THR A 147 -4.07 -4.70 -1.29
N TRP A 148 -4.39 -4.90 -0.01
CA TRP A 148 -3.55 -5.71 0.87
C TRP A 148 -3.59 -7.17 0.44
N LEU A 149 -2.41 -7.74 0.16
CA LEU A 149 -2.25 -9.15 -0.19
C LEU A 149 -1.81 -9.98 1.01
N HIS A 150 -1.09 -9.37 1.95
CA HIS A 150 -0.53 -10.09 3.08
C HIS A 150 -0.51 -9.22 4.34
N VAL A 151 -1.27 -9.63 5.37
CA VAL A 151 -1.31 -8.98 6.68
C VAL A 151 -1.38 -10.07 7.77
N PRO A 152 -0.23 -10.61 8.22
CA PRO A 152 -0.18 -11.73 9.16
C PRO A 152 -0.88 -11.43 10.49
N ALA A 153 -0.62 -10.24 11.04
CA ALA A 153 -1.26 -9.73 12.25
C ALA A 153 -1.11 -8.21 12.31
N VAL A 154 -2.13 -7.51 12.81
CA VAL A 154 -2.07 -6.05 13.06
C VAL A 154 -1.08 -5.76 14.19
N SER A 155 -0.19 -4.79 13.99
CA SER A 155 0.86 -4.42 14.96
C SER A 155 1.13 -2.91 14.94
N SER A 156 1.69 -2.38 16.03
CA SER A 156 2.21 -1.00 16.12
C SER A 156 3.65 -0.88 15.60
N LYS A 157 4.31 -2.01 15.33
CA LYS A 157 5.60 -2.08 14.64
C LYS A 157 5.49 -3.13 13.54
N VAL A 158 5.89 -2.76 12.32
CA VAL A 158 5.99 -3.61 11.15
C VAL A 158 7.42 -3.52 10.65
N ASP A 159 8.05 -4.65 10.37
CA ASP A 159 9.46 -4.67 10.04
C ASP A 159 9.68 -4.29 8.57
N ILE A 160 8.83 -4.83 7.69
CA ILE A 160 8.86 -4.51 6.26
C ILE A 160 7.43 -4.30 5.77
N VAL A 161 7.21 -3.17 5.10
CA VAL A 161 6.02 -2.93 4.29
C VAL A 161 6.47 -2.86 2.84
N GLU A 162 6.16 -3.88 2.06
CA GLU A 162 6.42 -3.87 0.62
C GLU A 162 5.16 -3.47 -0.13
N THR A 163 5.29 -2.45 -0.98
CA THR A 163 4.26 -2.01 -1.91
C THR A 163 4.69 -2.41 -3.32
N GLN A 164 3.98 -3.36 -3.92
CA GLN A 164 4.11 -3.74 -5.32
C GLN A 164 3.32 -2.75 -6.17
N ILE A 165 4.03 -1.91 -6.92
CA ILE A 165 3.46 -0.85 -7.75
C ILE A 165 3.39 -1.35 -9.19
N ARG A 166 2.19 -1.39 -9.75
CA ARG A 166 1.95 -1.82 -11.14
C ARG A 166 1.24 -0.72 -11.90
N ALA A 167 1.69 -0.39 -13.10
CA ALA A 167 0.96 0.53 -13.98
C ALA A 167 0.06 -0.28 -14.93
N CYS A 168 -1.14 0.24 -15.21
CA CYS A 168 -1.99 -0.32 -16.26
C CYS A 168 -2.79 0.77 -16.98
N GLY A 169 -3.35 0.39 -18.13
CA GLY A 169 -4.17 1.25 -18.97
C GLY A 169 -3.36 2.03 -19.99
N ASP A 170 -3.99 3.06 -20.55
CA ASP A 170 -3.41 3.91 -21.59
C ASP A 170 -3.59 5.38 -21.21
N TRP A 171 -2.51 6.15 -21.33
CA TRP A 171 -2.48 7.57 -21.02
C TRP A 171 -3.27 8.45 -22.03
N SER A 172 -4.04 7.85 -22.95
CA SER A 172 -4.75 8.56 -24.01
C SER A 172 -5.84 9.52 -23.57
N GLU A 173 -6.40 9.34 -22.37
CA GLU A 173 -7.61 10.04 -21.95
C GLU A 173 -7.36 11.45 -21.36
N ARG A 174 -6.11 11.82 -21.01
CA ARG A 174 -5.83 13.09 -20.31
C ARG A 174 -4.77 13.94 -20.99
N TRP A 175 -4.93 15.26 -20.80
CA TRP A 175 -4.08 16.29 -21.39
C TRP A 175 -2.76 16.52 -20.63
N ARG A 176 -2.58 15.87 -19.47
CA ARG A 176 -1.35 15.91 -18.66
C ARG A 176 -1.01 14.49 -18.21
N SER A 177 0.27 14.26 -17.91
CA SER A 177 0.71 13.05 -17.20
C SER A 177 0.42 13.22 -15.71
N GLY A 178 0.00 12.15 -15.05
CA GLY A 178 -0.18 12.13 -13.60
C GLY A 178 1.13 12.22 -12.83
N TRP A 179 2.25 11.93 -13.50
CA TRP A 179 3.60 12.06 -12.99
C TRP A 179 4.20 13.46 -13.15
N ARG A 180 3.50 14.37 -13.82
CA ARG A 180 3.99 15.74 -14.02
C ARG A 180 3.57 16.65 -12.87
N ALA A 181 4.56 17.28 -12.25
CA ALA A 181 4.35 18.39 -11.32
C ALA A 181 3.67 19.60 -12.02
N GLY A 182 2.66 20.18 -11.36
CA GLY A 182 2.00 21.43 -11.81
C GLY A 182 2.83 22.69 -11.51
N CYS A 183 2.16 23.84 -11.34
CA CYS A 183 2.78 25.16 -11.04
C CYS A 183 3.41 25.26 -9.63
N GLY A 184 4.26 24.30 -9.25
CA GLY A 184 4.98 24.27 -7.97
C GLY A 184 4.50 23.24 -6.94
N GLY A 185 3.75 22.21 -7.36
CA GLY A 185 3.35 21.09 -6.50
C GLY A 185 3.79 19.74 -7.06
N TYR A 186 3.83 18.69 -6.22
CA TYR A 186 4.19 17.34 -6.66
C TYR A 186 3.23 16.79 -7.71
N ALA A 187 3.72 15.79 -8.43
CA ALA A 187 2.91 14.96 -9.30
C ALA A 187 1.71 14.34 -8.56
N HIS A 188 0.61 14.14 -9.28
CA HIS A 188 -0.64 13.61 -8.71
C HIS A 188 -0.46 12.20 -8.15
N VAL A 189 0.26 11.33 -8.86
CA VAL A 189 0.53 9.96 -8.39
C VAL A 189 1.27 9.98 -7.07
N ILE A 190 2.26 10.85 -6.94
CA ILE A 190 3.07 10.97 -5.71
C ILE A 190 2.19 11.42 -4.56
N TRP A 191 1.38 12.46 -4.74
CA TRP A 191 0.44 12.88 -3.71
C TRP A 191 -0.49 11.75 -3.27
N SER A 192 -0.96 10.95 -4.23
CA SER A 192 -1.86 9.83 -3.98
C SER A 192 -1.17 8.70 -3.20
N LEU A 193 0.07 8.36 -3.56
CA LEU A 193 0.91 7.39 -2.82
C LEU A 193 1.21 7.87 -1.41
N LEU A 194 1.51 9.15 -1.25
CA LEU A 194 1.78 9.76 0.04
C LEU A 194 0.56 9.77 0.94
N GLU A 195 -0.62 10.07 0.39
CA GLU A 195 -1.87 9.96 1.13
C GLU A 195 -2.16 8.52 1.54
N LEU A 196 -1.97 7.56 0.63
CA LEU A 196 -2.12 6.14 0.92
C LEU A 196 -1.22 5.71 2.08
N LEU A 197 0.06 6.07 2.02
CA LEU A 197 1.03 5.80 3.09
C LEU A 197 0.62 6.48 4.40
N GLN A 198 0.20 7.75 4.35
CA GLN A 198 -0.25 8.46 5.55
C GLN A 198 -1.48 7.79 6.16
N ARG A 199 -2.45 7.34 5.36
CA ARG A 199 -3.60 6.59 5.87
C ARG A 199 -3.16 5.30 6.55
N PHE A 200 -2.20 4.57 5.98
CA PHE A 200 -1.60 3.42 6.64
C PHE A 200 -0.94 3.80 7.97
N LEU A 201 -0.14 4.85 8.00
CA LEU A 201 0.52 5.33 9.21
C LEU A 201 -0.45 5.83 10.28
N VAL A 202 -1.71 6.12 9.95
CA VAL A 202 -2.67 6.65 10.91
C VAL A 202 -3.69 5.60 11.35
N ARG A 203 -4.12 4.75 10.41
CA ARG A 203 -5.20 3.78 10.63
C ARG A 203 -4.69 2.33 10.63
N GLY A 204 -3.50 2.09 10.11
CA GLY A 204 -2.96 0.76 9.84
C GLY A 204 -3.53 0.20 8.53
N PRO A 205 -3.53 -1.14 8.37
CA PRO A 205 -3.95 -1.75 7.11
C PRO A 205 -5.44 -1.55 6.83
N ASP A 206 -6.29 -1.48 7.86
CA ASP A 206 -7.71 -1.14 7.70
C ASP A 206 -7.88 0.37 7.51
N PHE A 207 -7.91 0.81 6.24
CA PHE A 207 -8.01 2.22 5.86
C PHE A 207 -9.31 2.90 6.27
N LEU A 208 -10.36 2.13 6.58
CA LEU A 208 -11.66 2.66 7.01
C LEU A 208 -11.81 2.69 8.53
N SER A 209 -10.86 2.10 9.26
CA SER A 209 -10.85 2.12 10.72
C SER A 209 -10.61 3.53 11.29
N GLN A 210 -10.88 3.68 12.58
CA GLN A 210 -10.63 4.93 13.30
C GLN A 210 -9.12 5.22 13.39
N PRO A 211 -8.70 6.49 13.33
CA PRO A 211 -7.31 6.88 13.59
C PRO A 211 -6.81 6.32 14.91
N LYS A 212 -5.58 5.82 14.93
CA LYS A 212 -4.90 5.34 16.12
C LYS A 212 -4.11 6.48 16.75
N GLU A 213 -4.04 6.50 18.09
CA GLU A 213 -3.25 7.50 18.84
C GLU A 213 -1.76 7.44 18.47
N SER A 214 -1.26 6.23 18.20
CA SER A 214 0.08 5.99 17.66
C SER A 214 -0.02 5.17 16.40
N GLY A 215 0.50 5.72 15.31
CA GLY A 215 0.66 5.03 14.04
C GLY A 215 1.60 3.83 14.12
N PRO A 216 1.49 2.84 13.20
CA PRO A 216 2.51 1.82 13.08
C PRO A 216 3.87 2.44 12.73
N LYS A 217 4.92 1.98 13.39
CA LYS A 217 6.31 2.19 12.97
C LYS A 217 6.67 1.13 11.93
N ILE A 218 7.39 1.55 10.89
CA ILE A 218 7.85 0.74 9.78
C ILE A 218 9.38 0.71 9.84
N GLY A 219 9.98 -0.48 9.85
CA GLY A 219 11.42 -0.60 9.64
C GLY A 219 11.78 -0.17 8.23
N VAL A 220 11.38 -0.96 7.23
CA VAL A 220 11.66 -0.70 5.81
C VAL A 220 10.36 -0.55 5.02
N LEU A 221 10.20 0.59 4.35
CA LEU A 221 9.19 0.77 3.31
C LEU A 221 9.82 0.48 1.95
N VAL A 222 9.39 -0.60 1.30
CA VAL A 222 9.84 -0.96 -0.04
C VAL A 222 8.78 -0.55 -1.06
N LEU A 223 9.15 0.29 -2.02
CA LEU A 223 8.37 0.66 -3.19
C LEU A 223 8.90 -0.12 -4.39
N ASN A 224 8.33 -1.29 -4.65
CA ASN A 224 8.79 -2.22 -5.68
C ASN A 224 7.93 -2.08 -6.93
N ILE A 225 8.48 -1.51 -7.99
CA ILE A 225 7.78 -1.41 -9.27
C ILE A 225 7.88 -2.76 -9.96
N ILE A 226 6.73 -3.34 -10.28
CA ILE A 226 6.65 -4.60 -11.00
C ILE A 226 6.42 -4.29 -12.48
N THR A 227 7.31 -4.79 -13.32
CA THR A 227 7.21 -4.68 -14.78
C THR A 227 5.99 -5.47 -15.24
N PRO A 228 4.99 -4.80 -15.87
CA PRO A 228 3.84 -5.49 -16.43
C PRO A 228 4.23 -6.26 -17.69
N GLU A 229 3.34 -7.12 -18.18
CA GLU A 229 3.50 -7.71 -19.50
C GLU A 229 3.67 -6.60 -20.56
N GLU A 230 4.55 -6.85 -21.53
CA GLU A 230 4.88 -5.85 -22.54
C GLU A 230 3.62 -5.49 -23.35
N PRO A 231 3.20 -4.20 -23.38
CA PRO A 231 2.02 -3.79 -24.12
C PRO A 231 2.27 -3.94 -25.63
N GLU A 232 1.22 -4.14 -26.43
CA GLU A 232 1.33 -4.35 -27.89
C GLU A 232 2.10 -3.23 -28.62
N ASN A 233 2.00 -2.00 -28.12
CA ASN A 233 2.67 -0.83 -28.70
C ASN A 233 4.04 -0.53 -28.07
N GLY A 234 4.54 -1.41 -27.21
CA GLY A 234 5.73 -1.20 -26.40
C GLY A 234 5.53 -0.13 -25.31
N PHE A 235 6.53 -0.05 -24.42
CA PHE A 235 6.56 0.98 -23.39
C PHE A 235 6.91 2.35 -23.96
N LEU A 236 6.45 3.40 -23.28
CA LEU A 236 6.90 4.76 -23.56
C LEU A 236 8.40 4.89 -23.27
N PRO A 237 9.22 5.45 -24.19
CA PRO A 237 10.66 5.57 -23.99
C PRO A 237 11.02 6.37 -22.75
N VAL A 238 12.08 5.96 -22.04
CA VAL A 238 12.45 6.54 -20.75
C VAL A 238 12.74 8.04 -20.84
N GLU A 239 13.36 8.48 -21.93
CA GLU A 239 13.75 9.86 -22.19
C GLU A 239 12.55 10.75 -22.52
N SER A 240 11.41 10.16 -22.88
CA SER A 240 10.26 10.90 -23.40
C SER A 240 9.39 11.55 -22.32
N HIS A 241 9.57 11.18 -21.05
CA HIS A 241 8.80 11.75 -19.93
C HIS A 241 9.40 13.00 -19.30
N ILE A 242 10.60 13.41 -19.72
CA ILE A 242 11.30 14.59 -19.18
C ILE A 242 11.00 15.86 -20.00
N GLY A 243 10.38 15.73 -21.18
CA GLY A 243 10.17 16.83 -22.13
C GLY A 243 8.85 17.58 -21.97
N SER A 244 8.90 18.92 -21.92
CA SER A 244 7.73 19.81 -21.92
C SER A 244 7.02 19.95 -23.27
N GLY A 245 7.29 19.08 -24.25
CA GLY A 245 6.92 19.28 -25.65
C GLY A 245 5.61 18.58 -26.04
N ASP A 246 4.84 19.25 -26.91
CA ASP A 246 3.44 18.99 -27.33
C ASP A 246 3.14 17.63 -28.04
N GLY A 247 3.99 16.62 -27.92
CA GLY A 247 3.73 15.29 -28.46
C GLY A 247 3.06 14.39 -27.44
N ARG A 248 1.73 14.23 -27.49
CA ARG A 248 1.05 13.12 -26.79
C ARG A 248 1.63 11.81 -27.31
N LYS A 249 2.28 11.05 -26.44
CA LYS A 249 2.68 9.67 -26.75
C LYS A 249 1.76 8.75 -25.98
N HIS A 250 0.90 8.04 -26.71
CA HIS A 250 0.04 7.02 -26.11
C HIS A 250 0.85 5.79 -25.73
N GLY A 251 0.46 5.11 -24.65
CA GLY A 251 1.16 3.93 -24.17
C GLY A 251 1.33 3.89 -22.66
N LEU A 252 1.92 2.77 -22.23
CA LEU A 252 2.21 2.49 -20.84
C LEU A 252 3.59 3.02 -20.48
N ILE A 253 3.70 3.67 -19.34
CA ILE A 253 4.97 4.17 -18.83
C ILE A 253 5.96 3.02 -18.60
N HIS A 254 7.22 3.23 -18.98
CA HIS A 254 8.27 2.26 -18.69
C HIS A 254 8.53 2.17 -17.17
N PRO A 255 8.68 0.97 -16.58
CA PRO A 255 8.95 0.77 -15.16
C PRO A 255 10.14 1.59 -14.65
N GLU A 256 11.22 1.65 -15.43
CA GLU A 256 12.39 2.48 -15.10
C GLU A 256 12.10 3.98 -15.04
N SER A 257 11.20 4.49 -15.89
CA SER A 257 10.76 5.90 -15.78
C SER A 257 9.99 6.12 -14.50
N MET A 258 9.12 5.19 -14.09
CA MET A 258 8.43 5.27 -12.81
C MET A 258 9.44 5.29 -11.65
N ALA A 259 10.48 4.45 -11.70
CA ALA A 259 11.50 4.37 -10.66
C ALA A 259 12.29 5.68 -10.53
N LEU A 260 12.68 6.27 -11.66
CA LEU A 260 13.35 7.57 -11.70
C LEU A 260 12.47 8.68 -11.13
N MET A 261 11.20 8.74 -11.53
CA MET A 261 10.28 9.76 -11.04
C MET A 261 9.95 9.58 -9.55
N LEU A 262 9.73 8.35 -9.08
CA LEU A 262 9.57 8.06 -7.65
C LEU A 262 10.82 8.46 -6.88
N THR A 263 12.01 8.24 -7.44
CA THR A 263 13.27 8.65 -6.84
C THR A 263 13.35 10.17 -6.70
N ASP A 264 13.18 10.91 -7.79
CA ASP A 264 13.25 12.37 -7.80
C ASP A 264 12.23 12.99 -6.85
N HIS A 265 11.01 12.44 -6.84
CA HIS A 265 9.95 12.90 -5.95
C HIS A 265 10.20 12.54 -4.48
N THR A 266 10.78 11.38 -4.20
CA THR A 266 11.17 10.99 -2.84
C THR A 266 12.30 11.87 -2.32
N ASP A 267 13.33 12.13 -3.13
CA ASP A 267 14.40 13.08 -2.77
C ASP A 267 13.83 14.47 -2.47
N THR A 268 12.93 14.94 -3.33
CA THR A 268 12.25 16.22 -3.15
C THR A 268 11.47 16.18 -1.83
N LEU A 269 10.64 15.17 -1.59
CA LEU A 269 9.86 15.04 -0.37
C LEU A 269 10.73 15.05 0.89
N LEU A 270 11.80 14.26 0.89
CA LEU A 270 12.73 14.18 2.01
C LEU A 270 13.45 15.51 2.24
N GLN A 271 13.79 16.24 1.18
CA GLN A 271 14.27 17.61 1.30
C GLN A 271 13.24 18.48 2.03
N TYR A 272 11.98 18.49 1.58
CA TYR A 272 10.93 19.31 2.22
C TYR A 272 10.62 18.91 3.67
N ALA A 273 10.69 17.61 3.98
CA ALA A 273 10.44 17.08 5.32
C ALA A 273 11.59 17.40 6.30
N CYS A 274 12.84 17.35 5.82
CA CYS A 274 14.02 17.43 6.67
C CYS A 274 14.71 18.81 6.68
N GLY A 275 14.46 19.72 5.71
CA GLY A 275 15.00 21.09 5.79
C GLY A 275 14.91 21.97 4.53
N GLY A 276 15.48 23.17 4.57
CA GLY A 276 15.67 24.04 3.38
C GLY A 276 14.41 24.77 2.87
N VAL A 277 13.27 24.58 3.53
CA VAL A 277 12.04 25.34 3.32
C VAL A 277 11.66 26.14 4.57
N SER A 278 10.99 27.28 4.34
CA SER A 278 10.48 28.11 5.43
C SER A 278 9.63 27.29 6.40
N GLU A 279 9.69 27.63 7.68
CA GLU A 279 8.91 26.95 8.73
C GLU A 279 7.41 26.89 8.40
N LEU A 280 6.89 27.93 7.73
CA LEU A 280 5.51 27.97 7.23
C LEU A 280 5.24 26.88 6.18
N LYS A 281 6.17 26.67 5.23
CA LYS A 281 6.08 25.58 4.25
C LYS A 281 6.22 24.23 4.95
N ARG A 282 7.15 24.09 5.90
CA ARG A 282 7.27 22.90 6.73
C ARG A 282 5.99 22.58 7.48
N LYS A 283 5.33 23.54 8.13
CA LYS A 283 4.02 23.34 8.80
C LYS A 283 2.88 22.99 7.83
N LYS A 284 2.98 23.41 6.57
CA LYS A 284 2.01 23.06 5.53
C LYS A 284 2.23 21.62 5.00
N TYR A 285 3.49 21.16 5.00
CA TYR A 285 3.89 19.83 4.56
C TYR A 285 4.20 18.85 5.72
N SER A 286 4.09 19.30 6.97
CA SER A 286 4.32 18.53 8.21
C SER A 286 3.29 17.44 8.43
N VAL A 287 2.34 17.34 7.50
CA VAL A 287 1.37 16.26 7.35
C VAL A 287 2.08 14.90 7.25
N MET A 288 3.35 14.87 6.84
CA MET A 288 4.11 13.64 6.74
C MET A 288 5.37 13.65 7.62
N LYS A 289 5.16 13.29 8.89
CA LYS A 289 6.22 12.94 9.84
C LYS A 289 6.87 11.59 9.48
N LEU A 290 7.25 11.38 8.22
CA LEU A 290 7.76 10.08 7.75
C LEU A 290 8.94 9.61 8.59
N VAL A 291 9.85 10.52 8.93
CA VAL A 291 11.03 10.25 9.76
C VAL A 291 10.70 9.76 11.17
N ASP A 292 9.48 10.03 11.68
CA ASP A 292 9.04 9.56 13.00
C ASP A 292 8.50 8.11 12.94
N TYR A 293 8.10 7.66 11.76
CA TYR A 293 7.42 6.38 11.54
C TYR A 293 8.20 5.39 10.71
N ILE A 294 9.15 5.82 9.88
CA ILE A 294 9.86 4.96 8.93
C ILE A 294 11.35 5.06 9.21
N ASP A 295 12.04 3.93 9.35
CA ASP A 295 13.50 3.93 9.48
C ASP A 295 14.18 4.06 8.10
N ARG A 296 13.73 3.27 7.11
CA ARG A 296 14.32 3.20 5.76
C ARG A 296 13.28 3.18 4.64
N ILE A 297 13.58 3.84 3.53
CA ILE A 297 12.80 3.76 2.28
C ILE A 297 13.68 3.14 1.18
N GLU A 298 13.12 2.23 0.40
CA GLU A 298 13.77 1.63 -0.77
C GLU A 298 12.88 1.73 -2.00
N ILE A 299 13.48 2.01 -3.15
CA ILE A 299 12.85 1.88 -4.47
C ILE A 299 13.50 0.73 -5.21
N ARG A 300 12.66 -0.17 -5.73
CA ARG A 300 13.08 -1.35 -6.49
C ARG A 300 12.36 -1.43 -7.82
N VAL A 301 12.96 -2.14 -8.78
CA VAL A 301 12.32 -2.56 -10.03
C VAL A 301 12.51 -4.07 -10.15
N ASP A 302 11.41 -4.81 -10.17
CA ASP A 302 11.39 -6.27 -10.20
C ASP A 302 12.26 -6.90 -9.11
N GLY A 303 12.19 -6.34 -7.89
CA GLY A 303 12.98 -6.76 -6.75
C GLY A 303 14.43 -6.29 -6.72
N ASN A 304 14.95 -5.68 -7.80
CA ASN A 304 16.30 -5.13 -7.83
C ASN A 304 16.33 -3.72 -7.22
N GLU A 305 17.18 -3.51 -6.22
CA GLU A 305 17.35 -2.19 -5.59
C GLU A 305 17.86 -1.15 -6.59
N ARG A 306 17.19 0.00 -6.64
CA ARG A 306 17.61 1.18 -7.40
C ARG A 306 18.19 2.25 -6.50
N LYS A 307 17.51 2.52 -5.39
CA LYS A 307 17.91 3.55 -4.43
C LYS A 307 17.32 3.28 -3.06
N SER A 308 18.06 3.65 -2.03
CA SER A 308 17.68 3.52 -0.64
C SER A 308 18.02 4.79 0.14
N TRP A 309 17.23 5.08 1.17
CA TRP A 309 17.44 6.19 2.09
C TRP A 309 17.27 5.73 3.54
N GLU A 310 18.32 5.92 4.33
CA GLU A 310 18.24 5.82 5.79
C GLU A 310 17.73 7.16 6.35
N LEU A 311 16.49 7.21 6.83
CA LEU A 311 15.82 8.48 7.11
C LEU A 311 16.50 9.27 8.25
N LYS A 312 17.14 8.58 9.19
CA LYS A 312 17.92 9.21 10.27
C LYS A 312 19.14 9.94 9.74
N GLU A 313 19.82 9.37 8.75
CA GLU A 313 20.99 9.98 8.12
C GLU A 313 20.59 11.20 7.28
N VAL A 314 19.50 11.06 6.52
CA VAL A 314 18.92 12.16 5.74
C VAL A 314 18.52 13.32 6.65
N LEU A 315 17.86 13.05 7.78
CA LEU A 315 17.50 14.06 8.76
C LEU A 315 18.74 14.74 9.36
N ALA A 316 19.78 13.97 9.73
CA ALA A 316 21.02 14.51 10.28
C ALA A 316 21.72 15.45 9.27
N PHE A 317 21.80 15.03 8.00
CA PHE A 317 22.38 15.82 6.92
C PHE A 317 21.70 17.18 6.75
N TYR A 318 20.37 17.21 6.65
CA TYR A 318 19.64 18.48 6.50
C TYR A 318 19.70 19.35 7.76
N THR A 319 19.71 18.74 8.95
CA THR A 319 19.90 19.47 10.21
C THR A 319 21.24 20.22 10.21
N GLU A 320 22.33 19.54 9.82
CA GLU A 320 23.65 20.15 9.72
C GLU A 320 23.70 21.29 8.67
N LEU A 321 23.06 21.10 7.51
CA LEU A 321 22.96 22.15 6.49
C LEU A 321 22.24 23.40 7.01
N GLU A 322 21.17 23.24 7.77
CA GLU A 322 20.43 24.35 8.37
C GLU A 322 21.26 25.10 9.42
N GLU A 323 22.01 24.37 10.25
CA GLU A 323 22.92 24.97 11.23
C GLU A 323 24.02 25.78 10.56
N ARG A 324 24.65 25.25 9.50
CA ARG A 324 25.66 25.96 8.71
C ARG A 324 25.09 27.22 8.05
N ALA A 325 23.88 27.15 7.50
CA ALA A 325 23.20 28.31 6.91
C ALA A 325 22.92 29.39 7.97
N ARG A 326 22.49 28.98 9.17
CA ARG A 326 22.24 29.89 10.31
C ARG A 326 23.53 30.59 10.76
N GLN A 327 24.63 29.85 10.90
CA GLN A 327 25.93 30.42 11.29
C GLN A 327 26.43 31.45 10.27
N ARG A 328 26.30 31.17 8.97
CA ARG A 328 26.65 32.12 7.91
C ARG A 328 25.80 33.40 7.96
N SER A 329 24.51 33.27 8.26
CA SER A 329 23.63 34.44 8.41
C SER A 329 24.02 35.32 9.60
N LEU A 330 24.49 34.73 10.70
CA LEU A 330 24.94 35.47 11.89
C LEU A 330 26.29 36.15 11.67
N ALA A 331 27.20 35.53 10.92
CA ALA A 331 28.52 36.10 10.63
C ALA A 331 28.47 37.33 9.70
N ASN A 332 27.36 37.52 8.97
CA ASN A 332 27.17 38.64 8.04
C ASN A 332 26.40 39.83 8.65
N GLN A 333 26.02 39.76 9.93
CA GLN A 333 25.35 40.84 10.68
C GLN A 333 26.36 41.64 11.50
#